data_AF-A0A6G0VKC0-F1
#
_entry.id   AF-A0A6G0VKC0-F1
#
_cell.length_a   1.000
_cell.length_b   1.000
_cell.length_c   1.000
_cell.angle_alpha   90.00
_cell.angle_beta   90.00
_cell.angle_gamma   90.00
#
_symmetry.space_group_name_H-M   'P 1'
#
loop_
_entity.id
_entity.type
_entity.pdbx_description
1 polymer ?
#
loop_
_entity_poly.entity_id
_entity_poly.type
_entity_poly.pdbx_seq_one_letter_code
_entity_poly.pdbx_strand_id
1 'polypeptide(L)'
;CEVCAKEIKSHKTNSLLLNKKNRGGLTMANADVVSICQVAERTVREYTKKSNHISIDYLVLKSISILSIDKYFLNLTNHFMDQEPLNNHLLQMIRLILKTFITIRIHHINTSSNEIDKRVRRLYTKLIHFQHHKHYKS
;
A
#
# COMPACT_ATOMS: atom_id res chain seq x y z
N CYS A 1 -18.85 -10.04 0.84
CA CYS A 1 -20.06 -10.18 1.69
C CYS A 1 -19.83 -9.49 3.04
N GLU A 2 -20.87 -9.33 3.86
CA GLU A 2 -20.76 -8.69 5.18
C GLU A 2 -19.88 -9.46 6.16
N VAL A 3 -19.93 -10.80 6.12
CA VAL A 3 -19.13 -11.67 7.00
C VAL A 3 -17.64 -11.41 6.79
N CYS A 4 -17.17 -11.46 5.54
CA CYS A 4 -15.81 -11.08 5.16
C CYS A 4 -15.45 -9.65 5.59
N ALA A 5 -16.35 -8.68 5.38
CA ALA A 5 -16.06 -7.28 5.69
C ALA A 5 -15.86 -7.01 7.19
N LYS A 6 -16.56 -7.76 8.05
CA LYS A 6 -16.40 -7.67 9.52
C LYS A 6 -15.02 -8.16 9.95
N GLU A 7 -14.55 -9.26 9.39
CA GLU A 7 -13.26 -9.87 9.78
C GLU A 7 -12.02 -9.08 9.32
N ILE A 8 -12.15 -8.15 8.37
CA ILE A 8 -11.05 -7.26 7.96
C ILE A 8 -10.74 -6.22 9.05
N LYS A 9 -11.73 -5.90 9.90
CA LYS A 9 -11.58 -4.94 11.00
C LYS A 9 -11.25 -5.67 12.29
N SER A 10 -10.60 -4.95 13.20
CA SER A 10 -10.34 -5.41 14.56
C SER A 10 -10.73 -4.33 15.55
N HIS A 11 -11.03 -4.72 16.78
CA HIS A 11 -11.22 -3.80 17.91
C HIS A 11 -9.91 -3.51 18.65
N LYS A 12 -8.85 -4.28 18.36
CA LYS A 12 -7.56 -4.18 19.05
C LYS A 12 -6.42 -4.05 18.04
N THR A 13 -5.38 -3.31 18.41
CA THR A 13 -4.12 -3.24 17.67
C THR A 13 -2.93 -3.40 18.59
N ASN A 14 -1.89 -4.05 18.10
CA ASN A 14 -0.61 -4.16 18.79
C ASN A 14 0.29 -2.94 18.52
N SER A 15 -0.14 -2.00 17.67
CA SER A 15 0.64 -0.80 17.36
C SER A 15 0.52 0.25 18.46
N LEU A 16 1.63 0.48 19.17
CA LEU A 16 1.75 1.56 20.16
C LEU A 16 1.42 2.93 19.57
N LEU A 17 1.81 3.18 18.32
CA LEU A 17 1.55 4.43 17.63
C LEU A 17 0.06 4.63 17.36
N LEU A 18 -0.64 3.58 16.90
CA LEU A 18 -2.08 3.64 16.68
C LEU A 18 -2.80 3.83 18.02
N ASN A 19 -2.40 3.11 19.07
CA ASN A 19 -2.98 3.27 20.40
C ASN A 19 -2.81 4.70 20.94
N LYS A 20 -1.63 5.30 20.76
CA LYS A 20 -1.36 6.69 21.18
C LYS A 20 -2.11 7.73 20.36
N LYS A 21 -2.32 7.49 19.07
CA LYS A 21 -3.01 8.42 18.16
C LYS A 21 -4.52 8.19 18.09
N ASN A 22 -5.02 7.09 18.63
CA ASN A 22 -6.44 6.79 18.61
C ASN A 22 -7.18 7.72 19.58
N ARG A 23 -8.04 8.57 19.02
CA ARG A 23 -8.96 9.44 19.77
C ARG A 23 -10.40 8.91 19.72
N GLY A 24 -10.58 7.61 19.50
CA GLY A 24 -11.89 6.95 19.37
C GLY A 24 -12.45 6.87 17.95
N GLY A 25 -11.80 7.50 16.96
CA GLY A 25 -12.26 7.54 15.57
C GLY A 25 -11.48 6.68 14.57
N LEU A 26 -10.42 5.98 15.00
CA LEU A 26 -9.61 5.16 14.09
C LEU A 26 -10.16 3.74 13.97
N THR A 27 -10.23 3.24 12.73
CA THR A 27 -10.52 1.82 12.46
C THR A 27 -9.22 1.03 12.53
N MET A 28 -9.20 -0.03 13.34
CA MET A 28 -8.06 -0.95 13.38
C MET A 28 -8.24 -2.08 12.38
N ALA A 29 -7.16 -2.46 11.72
CA ALA A 29 -7.14 -3.61 10.83
C ALA A 29 -6.91 -4.91 11.62
N ASN A 30 -7.46 -6.00 11.11
CA ASN A 30 -7.11 -7.35 11.56
C ASN A 30 -5.61 -7.62 11.35
N ALA A 31 -5.01 -8.44 12.22
CA ALA A 31 -3.61 -8.87 12.12
C ALA A 31 -3.28 -9.52 10.77
N ASP A 32 -4.20 -10.31 10.21
CA ASP A 32 -4.05 -10.94 8.90
C ASP A 32 -3.91 -9.88 7.81
N VAL A 33 -4.76 -8.85 7.83
CA VAL A 33 -4.70 -7.72 6.89
C VAL A 33 -3.36 -6.99 7.01
N VAL A 34 -2.88 -6.74 8.24
CA VAL A 34 -1.58 -6.11 8.47
C VAL A 34 -0.44 -6.93 7.87
N SER A 35 -0.44 -8.24 8.09
CA SER A 35 0.60 -9.13 7.58
C SER A 35 0.59 -9.24 6.04
N ILE A 36 -0.60 -9.27 5.42
CA ILE A 36 -0.76 -9.23 3.95
C ILE A 36 -0.17 -7.92 3.41
N CYS A 37 -0.48 -6.78 4.05
CA CYS A 37 0.08 -5.48 3.66
C CYS A 37 1.61 -5.42 3.85
N GLN A 38 2.18 -6.10 4.84
CA GLN A 38 3.64 -6.17 5.02
C GLN A 38 4.32 -6.96 3.90
N VAL A 39 3.72 -8.04 3.43
CA VAL A 39 4.21 -8.78 2.25
C VAL A 39 4.13 -7.88 1.01
N ALA A 40 3.00 -7.19 0.83
CA ALA A 40 2.83 -6.24 -0.27
C ALA A 40 3.88 -5.13 -0.25
N GLU A 41 4.15 -4.52 0.92
CA GLU A 41 5.18 -3.49 1.07
C GLU A 41 6.58 -4.01 0.70
N ARG A 42 6.90 -5.26 1.09
CA ARG A 42 8.16 -5.90 0.69
C ARG A 42 8.24 -6.04 -0.83
N THR A 43 7.19 -6.55 -1.47
CA THR A 43 7.12 -6.67 -2.93
C THR A 43 7.27 -5.31 -3.61
N VAL A 44 6.51 -4.29 -3.17
CA VAL A 44 6.61 -2.93 -3.73
C VAL A 44 8.04 -2.41 -3.62
N ARG A 45 8.66 -2.47 -2.44
CA ARG A 45 10.02 -1.95 -2.22
C ARG A 45 11.09 -2.63 -3.07
N GLU A 46 10.99 -3.94 -3.25
CA GLU A 46 11.95 -4.69 -4.06
C GLU A 46 11.86 -4.26 -5.53
N TYR A 47 10.63 -4.11 -6.02
CA TYR A 47 10.38 -3.88 -7.42
C TYR A 47 10.54 -2.42 -7.82
N THR A 48 10.16 -1.46 -6.97
CA THR A 48 10.41 -0.03 -7.22
C THR A 48 11.90 0.31 -7.29
N LYS A 49 12.79 -0.54 -6.75
CA LYS A 49 14.25 -0.39 -6.93
C LYS A 49 14.72 -0.88 -8.31
N LYS A 50 13.99 -1.81 -8.92
CA LYS A 50 14.37 -2.49 -10.17
C LYS A 50 13.80 -1.81 -11.41
N SER A 51 12.62 -1.20 -11.32
CA SER A 51 11.98 -0.52 -12.46
C SER A 51 11.03 0.59 -12.00
N ASN A 52 10.95 1.65 -12.81
CA ASN A 52 10.03 2.77 -12.63
C ASN A 52 8.64 2.51 -13.23
N HIS A 53 8.49 1.48 -14.06
CA HIS A 53 7.24 1.15 -14.75
C HIS A 53 6.82 -0.26 -14.39
N ILE A 54 5.99 -0.38 -13.35
CA ILE A 54 5.50 -1.66 -12.86
C ILE A 54 4.00 -1.58 -12.71
N SER A 55 3.31 -2.54 -13.34
CA SER A 55 1.87 -2.68 -13.24
C SER A 55 1.47 -3.06 -11.81
N ILE A 56 0.42 -2.42 -11.29
CA ILE A 56 -0.20 -2.79 -10.01
C ILE A 56 -0.64 -4.25 -10.03
N ASP A 57 -1.23 -4.73 -11.13
CA ASP A 57 -1.70 -6.11 -11.24
C ASP A 57 -0.55 -7.10 -11.18
N TYR A 58 0.62 -6.75 -11.75
CA TYR A 58 1.82 -7.58 -11.63
C TYR A 58 2.31 -7.66 -10.18
N LEU A 59 2.34 -6.54 -9.46
CA LEU A 59 2.72 -6.52 -8.04
C LEU A 59 1.74 -7.33 -7.19
N VAL A 60 0.43 -7.23 -7.46
CA VAL A 60 -0.60 -8.03 -6.79
C VAL A 60 -0.37 -9.51 -7.02
N LEU A 61 -0.20 -9.94 -8.27
CA LEU A 61 0.07 -11.35 -8.60
C LEU A 61 1.35 -11.85 -7.93
N LYS A 62 2.40 -11.02 -7.92
CA LYS A 62 3.65 -11.38 -7.27
C LYS A 62 3.50 -11.50 -5.75
N SER A 63 2.79 -10.59 -5.10
CA SER A 63 2.50 -10.69 -3.67
C SER A 63 1.67 -11.93 -3.36
N ILE A 64 0.65 -12.26 -4.17
CA ILE A 64 -0.14 -13.49 -4.02
C ILE A 64 0.77 -14.73 -4.10
N SER A 65 1.70 -14.79 -5.07
CA SER A 65 2.61 -15.94 -5.22
C SER A 65 3.54 -16.18 -4.03
N ILE A 66 3.76 -15.17 -3.18
CA ILE A 66 4.62 -15.24 -1.99
C ILE A 66 3.79 -15.60 -0.74
N LEU A 67 2.48 -15.33 -0.75
CA LEU A 67 1.59 -15.57 0.38
C LEU A 67 1.26 -17.06 0.49
N SER A 68 1.31 -17.59 1.71
CA SER A 68 0.67 -18.87 2.04
C SER A 68 -0.80 -18.59 2.36
N ILE A 69 -1.64 -18.58 1.32
CA ILE A 69 -3.05 -18.13 1.38
C ILE A 69 -3.84 -18.85 2.49
N ASP A 70 -3.61 -20.14 2.67
CA ASP A 70 -4.34 -21.00 3.61
C ASP A 70 -4.11 -20.64 5.09
N LYS A 71 -3.18 -19.74 5.40
CA LYS A 71 -2.89 -19.29 6.76
C LYS A 71 -3.71 -18.07 7.19
N TYR A 72 -4.47 -17.46 6.28
CA TYR A 72 -5.18 -16.22 6.53
C TYR A 72 -6.68 -16.45 6.75
N PHE A 73 -7.27 -15.68 7.65
CA PHE A 73 -8.69 -15.67 7.95
C PHE A 73 -9.25 -17.06 8.31
N LEU A 74 -8.51 -17.82 9.14
CA LEU A 74 -8.88 -19.18 9.56
C LEU A 74 -10.28 -19.25 10.20
N ASN A 75 -10.71 -18.17 10.86
CA ASN A 75 -12.04 -18.05 11.44
C ASN A 75 -13.17 -18.11 10.41
N LEU A 76 -12.86 -17.87 9.13
CA LEU A 76 -13.79 -17.91 8.01
C LEU A 76 -13.70 -19.21 7.20
N THR A 77 -12.94 -20.21 7.65
CA THR A 77 -12.75 -21.47 6.89
C THR A 77 -14.09 -22.09 6.48
N ASN A 78 -15.03 -22.22 7.42
CA ASN A 78 -16.36 -22.77 7.12
C ASN A 78 -17.11 -21.88 6.11
N HIS A 79 -17.08 -20.55 6.30
CA HIS A 79 -17.70 -19.60 5.38
C HIS A 79 -17.13 -19.66 3.95
N PHE A 80 -15.85 -20.03 3.79
CA PHE A 80 -15.23 -20.22 2.48
C PHE A 80 -15.57 -21.58 1.86
N MET A 81 -15.77 -22.62 2.67
CA MET A 81 -16.15 -23.97 2.19
C MET A 81 -17.60 -24.03 1.70
N ASP A 82 -18.48 -23.19 2.25
CA ASP A 82 -19.90 -23.11 1.86
C ASP A 82 -20.15 -22.37 0.53
N GLN A 83 -19.09 -22.11 -0.27
CA GLN A 83 -19.16 -21.29 -1.47
C GLN A 83 -19.01 -22.08 -2.76
N GLU A 84 -19.49 -21.49 -3.85
CA GLU A 84 -19.24 -22.03 -5.18
C GLU A 84 -17.73 -22.13 -5.45
N PRO A 85 -17.23 -23.26 -5.99
CA PRO A 85 -15.80 -23.49 -6.22
C PRO A 85 -15.11 -22.41 -7.07
N LEU A 86 -15.86 -21.74 -7.96
CA LEU A 86 -15.37 -20.67 -8.82
C LEU A 86 -15.35 -19.30 -8.11
N ASN A 87 -15.99 -19.18 -6.95
CA ASN A 87 -16.16 -17.95 -6.19
C ASN A 87 -15.41 -18.03 -4.86
N ASN A 88 -14.08 -18.17 -4.90
CA ASN A 88 -13.26 -18.23 -3.70
C ASN A 88 -13.15 -16.84 -3.03
N HIS A 89 -13.97 -16.57 -2.02
CA HIS A 89 -13.95 -15.30 -1.29
C HIS A 89 -12.59 -15.01 -0.63
N LEU A 90 -11.86 -16.02 -0.13
CA LEU A 90 -10.55 -15.80 0.50
C LEU A 90 -9.56 -15.16 -0.49
N LEU A 91 -9.43 -15.75 -1.67
CA LEU A 91 -8.55 -15.24 -2.72
C LEU A 91 -8.99 -13.85 -3.18
N GLN A 92 -10.29 -13.63 -3.35
CA GLN A 92 -10.83 -12.31 -3.72
C GLN A 92 -10.51 -11.26 -2.66
N MET A 93 -10.69 -11.61 -1.39
CA MET A 93 -10.47 -10.70 -0.27
C MET A 93 -9.00 -10.32 -0.15
N ILE A 94 -8.08 -11.30 -0.24
CA ILE A 94 -6.63 -11.05 -0.28
C ILE A 94 -6.28 -10.17 -1.49
N ARG A 95 -6.81 -10.48 -2.67
CA ARG A 95 -6.56 -9.70 -3.89
C ARG A 95 -7.02 -8.25 -3.75
N LEU A 96 -8.18 -8.02 -3.14
CA LEU A 96 -8.71 -6.67 -2.88
C LEU A 96 -7.85 -5.90 -1.87
N ILE A 97 -7.43 -6.55 -0.78
CA ILE A 97 -6.53 -5.94 0.22
C ILE A 97 -5.22 -5.52 -0.46
N LEU A 98 -4.59 -6.44 -1.20
CA LEU A 98 -3.34 -6.18 -1.92
C LEU A 98 -3.49 -5.05 -2.93
N LYS A 99 -4.52 -5.11 -3.80
CA LYS A 99 -4.74 -4.10 -4.84
C LYS A 99 -4.96 -2.72 -4.22
N THR A 100 -5.77 -2.64 -3.16
CA THR A 100 -6.03 -1.37 -2.45
C THR A 100 -4.74 -0.81 -1.86
N PHE A 101 -3.99 -1.62 -1.10
CA PHE A 101 -2.75 -1.17 -0.46
C PHE A 101 -1.69 -0.75 -1.49
N ILE A 102 -1.43 -1.59 -2.50
CA ILE A 102 -0.41 -1.34 -3.53
C ILE A 102 -0.76 -0.07 -4.31
N THR A 103 -2.03 0.13 -4.67
CA THR A 103 -2.47 1.35 -5.39
C THR A 103 -2.15 2.60 -4.58
N ILE A 104 -2.55 2.63 -3.30
CA ILE A 104 -2.25 3.75 -2.39
C ILE A 104 -0.75 3.95 -2.27
N ARG A 105 0.02 2.86 -2.14
CA ARG A 105 1.46 2.92 -1.93
C ARG A 105 2.22 3.46 -3.14
N ILE A 106 1.87 3.00 -4.34
CA ILE A 106 2.45 3.51 -5.60
C ILE A 106 2.13 5.00 -5.78
N HIS A 107 0.88 5.41 -5.49
CA HIS A 107 0.51 6.82 -5.53
C HIS A 107 1.36 7.68 -4.59
N HIS A 108 1.58 7.23 -3.36
CA HIS A 108 2.45 7.91 -2.40
C HIS A 108 3.89 8.03 -2.91
N ILE A 109 4.45 6.94 -3.45
CA ILE A 109 5.82 6.94 -4.01
C ILE A 109 5.94 7.96 -5.15
N ASN A 110 5.02 7.92 -6.11
CA ASN A 110 5.01 8.84 -7.25
C ASN A 110 4.83 10.30 -6.82
N THR A 111 3.98 10.57 -5.83
CA THR A 111 3.78 11.91 -5.28
C THR A 111 5.05 12.45 -4.62
N SER A 112 5.72 11.63 -3.81
CA SER A 112 6.99 12.03 -3.17
C SER A 112 8.11 12.32 -4.18
N SER A 113 8.18 11.56 -5.29
CA SER A 113 9.13 11.82 -6.37
C SER A 113 8.86 13.17 -7.05
N ASN A 114 7.59 13.45 -7.36
CA ASN A 114 7.19 14.70 -8.02
C ASN A 114 7.50 15.95 -7.17
N GLU A 115 7.38 15.87 -5.84
CA GLU A 115 7.73 16.99 -4.96
C GLU A 115 9.23 17.29 -4.94
N ILE A 116 10.07 16.24 -4.95
CA ILE A 116 11.52 16.38 -5.04
C ILE A 116 11.90 17.06 -6.36
N ASP A 117 11.36 16.58 -7.48
CA ASP A 117 11.65 17.15 -8.80
C ASP A 117 11.22 18.62 -8.90
N LYS A 118 10.05 18.97 -8.36
CA LYS A 118 9.59 20.37 -8.28
C LYS A 118 10.55 21.24 -7.46
N ARG A 119 11.09 20.73 -6.36
CA ARG A 119 12.03 21.46 -5.50
C ARG A 119 13.36 21.72 -6.22
N VAL A 120 13.89 20.72 -6.91
CA VAL A 120 15.14 20.82 -7.68
C VAL A 120 14.99 21.83 -8.83
N ARG A 121 13.91 21.75 -9.60
CA ARG A 121 13.64 22.74 -10.68
C ARG A 121 13.58 24.17 -10.14
N ARG A 122 12.86 24.40 -9.03
CA ARG A 122 12.78 25.72 -8.39
C ARG A 122 14.16 26.26 -7.97
N LEU A 123 15.04 25.40 -7.45
CA LEU A 123 16.40 25.78 -7.09
C LEU A 123 17.20 26.23 -8.32
N TYR A 124 17.21 25.43 -9.38
CA TYR A 124 17.94 25.76 -10.60
C TYR A 124 17.39 27.01 -11.30
N THR A 125 16.07 27.18 -11.37
CA THR A 125 15.45 28.40 -11.92
C THR A 125 15.90 29.64 -11.13
N LYS A 126 15.96 29.56 -9.80
CA LYS A 126 16.49 30.67 -8.98
C LYS A 126 17.96 30.94 -9.28
N LEU A 127 18.81 29.91 -9.35
CA LEU A 127 20.23 30.08 -9.66
C LEU A 127 20.46 30.75 -11.02
N ILE A 128 19.72 30.32 -12.04
CA ILE A 128 19.77 30.93 -13.39
C ILE A 128 19.35 32.40 -13.34
N HIS A 129 18.25 32.73 -12.65
CA HIS A 129 17.82 34.12 -12.49
C HIS A 129 18.86 34.97 -11.77
N PHE A 130 19.48 34.46 -10.70
CA PHE A 130 20.54 35.18 -9.98
C PHE A 130 21.80 35.38 -10.83
N GLN A 131 22.17 34.38 -11.64
CA GLN A 131 23.32 34.49 -12.55
C GLN A 131 23.07 35.56 -13.62
N HIS A 132 21.92 35.53 -14.29
CA HIS A 132 21.58 36.56 -15.27
C HIS A 132 21.50 37.96 -14.63
N HIS A 133 20.94 38.10 -13.43
CA HIS A 133 20.88 39.41 -12.75
C HIS A 133 22.25 40.00 -12.42
N LYS A 134 23.30 39.18 -12.22
CA LYS A 134 24.66 39.67 -11.99
C LYS A 134 25.35 40.16 -13.26
N HIS A 135 25.01 39.60 -14.43
CA HIS A 135 25.64 39.97 -15.71
C HIS A 135 25.15 41.29 -16.31
N TYR A 136 24.00 41.83 -15.88
CA TYR A 136 23.47 43.12 -16.35
C TYR A 136 23.82 44.31 -15.43
N LYS A 137 24.71 44.12 -14.43
CA LYS A 137 25.12 45.16 -13.47
C LYS A 137 26.60 45.60 -13.58
N SER A 138 27.28 45.25 -14.66
CA SER A 138 28.64 45.69 -15.00
C SER A 138 28.63 46.54 -16.26
#